data_AF-A0A3N7EWU5-F1
#
_entry.id   AF-A0A3N7EWU5-F1
#
_cell.length_a   1.000
_cell.length_b   1.000
_cell.length_c   1.000
_cell.angle_alpha   90.00
_cell.angle_beta   90.00
_cell.angle_gamma   90.00
#
_symmetry.space_group_name_H-M   'P 1'
#
loop_
_entity.id
_entity.type
_entity.pdbx_description
1 polymer ?
#
loop_
_entity_poly.entity_id
_entity_poly.type
_entity_poly.pdbx_seq_one_letter_code
_entity_poly.pdbx_strand_id
1 'polypeptide(L)'
;MFLDSLPFVTVLRNSVVDAGVRRSFSSSYPKKTNQKQEATLSFPRSGPIRKSLCVCLSPSAIPPVMTEGKKQPFDANEAPSLVKELKESFRTGRTRSYEWRVSQLKGIEKMVEEREKDISEALYKDLSKPEFEAFVSEIAAVKSSCEEALKELKQWMKPEKAKTSMTAYPSSAEIVSEPLGAVLVISTWNYPFLLSIDPVIGAIAAGNAVVLKPSEIAPVTSSLLSELFEEYLDSSAVRVVEGAVPETAALLEQKWDKIFYTGSPRVGRIVMTAAAKHLTPVVLELGGKCPVVVDSDVDLQVTARRIIAGKWQLNNGQACISVDYIIATKDFAPKLIDALRNGIEEFFGADPMESKYISRIKDRSNHILGCS
;
A
#
# COMPACT_ATOMS: atom_id res chain seq x y z
N MET A 1 5.48 5.51 -10.84
CA MET A 1 6.65 4.92 -10.17
C MET A 1 6.25 4.03 -8.98
N PHE A 2 5.02 4.15 -8.46
CA PHE A 2 4.55 3.53 -7.21
C PHE A 2 4.11 2.05 -7.24
N LEU A 3 4.24 1.33 -8.37
CA LEU A 3 3.92 -0.11 -8.46
C LEU A 3 5.15 -1.02 -8.56
N ASP A 4 6.35 -0.45 -8.65
CA ASP A 4 7.61 -1.20 -8.88
C ASP A 4 8.25 -1.71 -7.56
N SER A 5 7.69 -1.40 -6.38
CA SER A 5 8.28 -1.68 -5.06
C SER A 5 7.74 -2.92 -4.33
N LEU A 6 6.85 -3.71 -4.92
CA LEU A 6 6.41 -4.99 -4.33
C LEU A 6 7.44 -6.11 -4.65
N PRO A 7 8.13 -6.70 -3.66
CA PRO A 7 9.19 -7.70 -3.89
C PRO A 7 8.70 -9.01 -4.53
N PHE A 8 7.39 -9.21 -4.67
CA PHE A 8 6.77 -10.40 -5.28
C PHE A 8 6.12 -10.15 -6.65
N VAL A 9 6.11 -8.91 -7.14
CA VAL A 9 5.61 -8.61 -8.49
C VAL A 9 6.81 -8.39 -9.41
N THR A 10 7.39 -9.49 -9.91
CA THR A 10 8.28 -9.41 -11.07
C THR A 10 7.43 -9.02 -12.28
N VAL A 11 7.22 -7.72 -12.50
CA VAL A 11 6.71 -7.21 -13.77
C VAL A 11 7.77 -7.50 -14.83
N LEU A 12 7.45 -8.41 -15.74
CA LEU A 12 8.22 -8.63 -16.96
C LEU A 12 8.20 -7.32 -17.76
N ARG A 13 9.24 -6.49 -17.59
CA ARG A 13 9.51 -5.36 -18.50
C ARG A 13 9.84 -5.95 -19.87
N ASN A 14 8.95 -5.76 -20.84
CA ASN A 14 9.37 -5.65 -22.23
C ASN A 14 8.41 -4.76 -23.04
N SER A 15 9.05 -3.85 -23.77
CA SER A 15 8.59 -3.12 -24.96
C SER A 15 7.41 -2.16 -24.83
N VAL A 16 7.78 -0.88 -24.76
CA VAL A 16 7.01 0.26 -25.28
C VAL A 16 6.54 -0.05 -26.71
N VAL A 17 5.23 -0.01 -26.93
CA VAL A 17 4.63 0.01 -28.27
C VAL A 17 4.68 1.45 -28.74
N ASP A 18 5.64 1.79 -29.60
CA ASP A 18 5.65 3.06 -30.31
C ASP A 18 5.16 2.86 -31.74
N ALA A 19 4.31 3.77 -32.18
CA ALA A 19 3.55 3.68 -33.41
C ALA A 19 4.44 3.97 -34.63
N GLY A 20 4.54 2.99 -35.53
CA GLY A 20 4.65 3.20 -36.97
C GLY A 20 5.88 3.95 -37.52
N VAL A 21 6.98 3.23 -37.75
CA VAL A 21 7.84 3.41 -38.94
C VAL A 21 8.42 2.05 -39.35
N ARG A 22 8.13 1.59 -40.58
CA ARG A 22 8.77 0.39 -41.17
C ARG A 22 10.27 0.63 -41.34
N ARG A 23 11.11 -0.14 -40.64
CA ARG A 23 12.48 -0.42 -41.06
C ARG A 23 12.79 -1.90 -40.83
N SER A 24 13.09 -2.59 -41.93
CA SER A 24 13.63 -3.94 -41.96
C SER A 24 15.04 -3.96 -41.36
N PHE A 25 15.29 -4.83 -40.39
CA PHE A 25 16.64 -5.17 -39.95
C PHE A 25 16.81 -6.69 -39.93
N SER A 26 17.79 -7.17 -40.69
CA SER A 26 18.24 -8.55 -40.73
C SER A 26 19.01 -8.91 -39.46
N SER A 27 18.64 -10.03 -38.84
CA SER A 27 19.30 -10.61 -37.67
C SER A 27 20.47 -11.50 -38.09
N SER A 28 21.63 -11.30 -37.45
CA SER A 28 22.77 -12.22 -37.46
C SER A 28 23.21 -12.46 -36.02
N TYR A 29 22.80 -13.59 -35.42
CA TYR A 29 23.29 -14.03 -34.11
C TYR A 29 24.52 -14.95 -34.28
N PRO A 30 25.59 -14.78 -33.49
CA PRO A 30 26.53 -15.86 -33.24
C PRO A 30 26.07 -16.69 -32.02
N LYS A 31 25.97 -18.01 -32.21
CA LYS A 31 25.79 -19.01 -31.16
C LYS A 31 26.96 -18.95 -30.15
N LYS A 32 26.66 -18.88 -28.85
CA LYS A 32 27.59 -19.29 -27.79
C LYS A 32 26.90 -20.26 -26.82
N THR A 33 27.28 -21.52 -27.04
CA THR A 33 27.52 -22.65 -26.11
C THR A 33 27.10 -22.57 -24.64
N ASN A 34 26.40 -23.64 -24.24
CA ASN A 34 26.09 -24.13 -22.89
C ASN A 34 27.19 -23.93 -21.83
N GLN A 35 26.81 -23.29 -20.72
CA GLN A 35 27.28 -23.67 -19.38
C GLN A 35 26.08 -23.69 -18.43
N LYS A 36 25.77 -24.88 -17.90
CA LYS A 36 24.90 -25.06 -16.74
C LYS A 36 25.59 -24.46 -15.53
N GLN A 37 24.99 -23.47 -14.89
CA GLN A 37 25.25 -23.17 -13.48
C GLN A 37 24.07 -23.73 -12.68
N GLU A 38 24.30 -24.87 -12.04
CA GLU A 38 23.43 -25.36 -10.96
C GLU A 38 23.69 -24.46 -9.74
N ALA A 39 22.68 -23.69 -9.32
CA ALA A 39 22.70 -22.98 -8.06
C ALA A 39 22.16 -23.90 -6.97
N THR A 40 23.06 -24.54 -6.22
CA THR A 40 22.74 -25.34 -5.03
C THR A 40 22.48 -24.39 -3.86
N LEU A 41 21.23 -24.30 -3.39
CA LEU A 41 20.89 -23.64 -2.13
C LEU A 41 21.31 -24.54 -0.96
N SER A 42 22.38 -24.15 -0.25
CA SER A 42 22.83 -24.81 0.98
C SER A 42 22.36 -24.04 2.22
N PHE A 43 21.58 -24.69 3.08
CA PHE A 43 21.23 -24.19 4.42
C PHE A 43 22.44 -24.32 5.37
N PRO A 44 22.77 -23.30 6.20
CA PRO A 44 23.86 -23.42 7.15
C PRO A 44 23.49 -24.35 8.33
N ARG A 45 24.39 -25.29 8.63
CA ARG A 45 24.34 -26.16 9.81
C ARG A 45 24.67 -25.36 11.07
N SER A 46 23.92 -25.64 12.15
CA SER A 46 24.11 -25.12 13.50
C SER A 46 25.49 -25.49 14.10
N GLY A 47 26.21 -24.49 14.61
CA GLY A 47 27.44 -24.60 15.40
C GLY A 47 27.30 -23.91 16.78
N PRO A 48 28.20 -24.17 17.74
CA PRO A 48 27.85 -24.24 19.16
C PRO A 48 27.72 -22.90 19.89
N ILE A 49 26.80 -22.90 20.84
CA ILE A 49 26.42 -21.81 21.75
C ILE A 49 27.62 -21.42 22.64
N ARG A 50 28.07 -20.16 22.54
CA ARG A 50 28.92 -19.54 23.57
C ARG A 50 28.04 -18.88 24.63
N LYS A 51 28.21 -19.33 25.88
CA LYS A 51 27.63 -18.70 27.07
C LYS A 51 28.18 -17.29 27.23
N SER A 52 27.31 -16.28 27.18
CA SER A 52 27.59 -14.94 27.68
C SER A 52 26.75 -14.69 28.93
N LEU A 53 27.41 -14.08 29.91
CA LEU A 53 26.96 -13.78 31.27
C LEU A 53 25.62 -13.02 31.28
N CYS A 54 24.63 -13.58 31.96
CA CYS A 54 23.39 -12.89 32.31
C CYS A 54 23.67 -11.96 33.51
N VAL A 55 23.61 -10.65 33.29
CA VAL A 55 23.52 -9.66 34.35
C VAL A 55 22.03 -9.34 34.52
N CYS A 56 21.47 -9.78 35.64
CA CYS A 56 20.08 -9.53 36.00
C CYS A 56 19.88 -8.03 36.29
N LEU A 57 19.27 -7.32 35.35
CA LEU A 57 18.62 -6.03 35.62
C LEU A 57 17.16 -6.28 35.91
N SER A 58 16.70 -5.77 37.05
CA SER A 58 15.33 -5.85 37.55
C SER A 58 14.32 -5.25 36.56
N PRO A 59 13.09 -5.80 36.48
CA PRO A 59 12.06 -5.25 35.61
C PRO A 59 11.55 -3.93 36.20
N SER A 60 11.96 -2.80 35.62
CA SER A 60 11.16 -1.58 35.75
C SER A 60 9.88 -1.77 34.95
N ALA A 61 8.77 -1.51 35.63
CA ALA A 61 7.41 -1.66 35.13
C ALA A 61 7.22 -0.97 33.79
N ILE A 62 6.92 -1.75 32.76
CA ILE A 62 6.21 -1.26 31.58
C ILE A 62 4.81 -0.89 32.09
N PRO A 63 4.35 0.37 31.95
CA PRO A 63 3.01 0.72 32.38
C PRO A 63 2.00 -0.11 31.58
N PRO A 64 0.90 -0.57 32.21
CA PRO A 64 -0.13 -1.33 31.53
C PRO A 64 -0.75 -0.45 30.43
N VAL A 65 -1.04 -1.10 29.29
CA VAL A 65 -1.89 -0.55 28.23
C VAL A 65 -3.15 -0.01 28.89
N MET A 66 -3.32 1.31 28.83
CA MET A 66 -4.51 2.01 29.32
C MET A 66 -5.74 1.45 28.58
N THR A 67 -6.69 0.92 29.34
CA THR A 67 -8.01 0.55 28.86
C THR A 67 -8.84 1.80 28.51
N GLU A 68 -9.37 1.81 27.29
CA GLU A 68 -10.62 2.43 26.82
C GLU A 68 -10.98 3.83 27.36
N GLY A 69 -10.32 4.86 26.82
CA GLY A 69 -11.01 6.11 26.54
C GLY A 69 -11.62 6.01 25.15
N LYS A 70 -12.91 5.66 25.03
CA LYS A 70 -13.59 5.77 23.71
C LYS A 70 -13.53 7.22 23.26
N LYS A 71 -12.61 7.53 22.33
CA LYS A 71 -12.57 8.81 21.61
C LYS A 71 -13.97 9.03 21.03
N GLN A 72 -14.55 10.21 21.27
CA GLN A 72 -15.90 10.46 20.76
C GLN A 72 -15.89 10.37 19.23
N PRO A 73 -16.95 9.81 18.61
CA PRO A 73 -17.07 9.78 17.17
C PRO A 73 -16.96 11.21 16.61
N PHE A 74 -16.25 11.37 15.50
CA PHE A 74 -16.13 12.65 14.82
C PHE A 74 -17.52 13.16 14.43
N ASP A 75 -17.88 14.37 14.88
CA ASP A 75 -19.11 15.02 14.44
C ASP A 75 -18.90 15.55 13.02
N ALA A 76 -19.73 15.09 12.07
CA ALA A 76 -19.73 15.56 10.69
C ALA A 76 -19.82 17.10 10.57
N ASN A 77 -20.44 17.78 11.54
CA ASN A 77 -20.53 19.25 11.58
C ASN A 77 -19.17 19.93 11.84
N GLU A 78 -18.16 19.20 12.32
CA GLU A 78 -16.81 19.71 12.58
C GLU A 78 -15.93 19.73 11.33
N ALA A 79 -16.34 19.09 10.23
CA ALA A 79 -15.56 19.02 8.99
C ALA A 79 -15.12 20.40 8.46
N PRO A 80 -15.96 21.45 8.44
CA PRO A 80 -15.54 22.78 8.02
C PRO A 80 -14.43 23.37 8.90
N SER A 81 -14.54 23.24 10.23
CA SER A 81 -13.56 23.75 11.19
C SER A 81 -12.23 23.00 11.07
N LEU A 82 -12.28 21.66 10.98
CA LEU A 82 -11.10 20.81 10.80
C LEU A 82 -10.33 21.17 9.52
N VAL A 83 -11.03 21.31 8.39
CA VAL A 83 -10.38 21.67 7.11
C VAL A 83 -9.84 23.10 7.14
N LYS A 84 -10.53 24.02 7.82
CA LYS A 84 -10.05 25.40 8.00
C LYS A 84 -8.73 25.42 8.78
N GLU A 85 -8.67 24.77 9.94
CA GLU A 85 -7.45 24.68 10.77
C GLU A 85 -6.28 24.06 10.01
N LEU A 86 -6.54 22.95 9.31
CA LEU A 86 -5.52 22.25 8.54
C LEU A 86 -4.94 23.16 7.43
N LYS A 87 -5.80 23.90 6.73
CA LYS A 87 -5.36 24.86 5.70
C LYS A 87 -4.63 26.04 6.30
N GLU A 88 -5.02 26.51 7.47
CA GLU A 88 -4.28 27.57 8.19
C GLU A 88 -2.89 27.08 8.58
N SER A 89 -2.77 25.86 9.11
CA SER A 89 -1.49 25.21 9.41
C SER A 89 -0.60 25.12 8.16
N PHE A 90 -1.14 24.64 7.03
CA PHE A 90 -0.41 24.60 5.76
C PHE A 90 0.07 25.99 5.30
N ARG A 91 -0.80 27.00 5.37
CA ARG A 91 -0.49 28.39 4.94
C ARG A 91 0.64 29.03 5.73
N THR A 92 0.90 28.59 6.97
CA THR A 92 2.07 29.07 7.73
C THR A 92 3.40 28.68 7.08
N GLY A 93 3.40 27.74 6.15
CA GLY A 93 4.60 27.19 5.52
C GLY A 93 5.26 26.06 6.31
N ARG A 94 4.66 25.63 7.44
CA ARG A 94 5.19 24.59 8.34
C ARG A 94 5.59 23.30 7.60
N THR A 95 4.77 22.86 6.64
CA THR A 95 4.97 21.59 5.91
C THR A 95 6.00 21.68 4.77
N ARG A 96 6.52 22.89 4.47
CA ARG A 96 7.36 23.11 3.29
C ARG A 96 8.79 22.61 3.46
N SER A 97 9.35 22.72 4.66
CA SER A 97 10.77 22.45 4.90
C SER A 97 11.11 20.97 4.73
N TYR A 98 12.35 20.71 4.29
CA TYR A 98 12.87 19.35 4.20
C TYR A 98 12.87 18.67 5.57
N GLU A 99 13.24 19.43 6.61
CA GLU A 99 13.36 18.95 7.98
C GLU A 99 12.02 18.49 8.55
N TRP A 100 10.93 19.21 8.28
CA TRP A 100 9.60 18.79 8.71
C TRP A 100 9.18 17.49 8.00
N ARG A 101 9.38 17.41 6.67
CA ARG A 101 9.03 16.20 5.92
C ARG A 101 9.80 14.99 6.42
N VAL A 102 11.10 15.13 6.65
CA VAL A 102 11.94 14.07 7.24
C VAL A 102 11.48 13.69 8.64
N SER A 103 11.12 14.66 9.49
CA SER A 103 10.68 14.33 10.86
C SER A 103 9.39 13.53 10.86
N GLN A 104 8.45 13.85 9.97
CA GLN A 104 7.20 13.10 9.82
C GLN A 104 7.43 11.70 9.27
N LEU A 105 8.24 11.54 8.22
CA LEU A 105 8.57 10.23 7.64
C LEU A 105 9.29 9.32 8.65
N LYS A 106 10.21 9.87 9.45
CA LYS A 106 10.83 9.16 10.57
C LYS A 106 9.85 8.86 11.70
N GLY A 107 8.84 9.71 11.90
CA GLY A 107 7.73 9.43 12.82
C GLY A 107 6.98 8.16 12.40
N ILE A 108 6.68 8.01 11.11
CA ILE A 108 6.06 6.79 10.57
C ILE A 108 6.99 5.58 10.71
N GLU A 109 8.28 5.71 10.39
CA GLU A 109 9.26 4.63 10.57
C GLU A 109 9.30 4.15 12.02
N LYS A 110 9.41 5.08 12.98
CA LYS A 110 9.40 4.81 14.42
C LYS A 110 8.09 4.18 14.89
N MET A 111 6.96 4.68 14.41
CA MET A 111 5.62 4.14 14.69
C MET A 111 5.53 2.67 14.28
N VAL A 112 5.99 2.34 13.06
CA VAL A 112 5.98 0.96 12.56
C VAL A 112 6.88 0.06 13.40
N GLU A 113 8.08 0.53 13.76
CA GLU A 113 9.04 -0.26 14.54
C GLU A 113 8.59 -0.51 15.98
N GLU A 114 8.07 0.52 16.65
CA GLU A 114 7.68 0.41 18.07
C GLU A 114 6.33 -0.29 18.25
N ARG A 115 5.45 -0.23 17.25
CA ARG A 115 4.05 -0.68 17.34
C ARG A 115 3.73 -1.84 16.40
N GLU A 116 4.74 -2.51 15.84
CA GLU A 116 4.59 -3.62 14.89
C GLU A 116 3.61 -4.69 15.39
N LYS A 117 3.73 -5.06 16.67
CA LYS A 117 2.88 -6.07 17.30
C LYS A 117 1.42 -5.61 17.38
N ASP A 118 1.19 -4.37 17.83
CA ASP A 118 -0.16 -3.81 17.93
C ASP A 118 -0.83 -3.71 16.55
N ILE A 119 -0.05 -3.35 15.52
CA ILE A 119 -0.50 -3.31 14.13
C ILE A 119 -0.89 -4.72 13.67
N SER A 120 -0.04 -5.71 13.90
CA SER A 120 -0.31 -7.12 13.54
C SER A 120 -1.56 -7.66 14.25
N GLU A 121 -1.74 -7.33 15.54
CA GLU A 121 -2.92 -7.71 16.32
C GLU A 121 -4.20 -7.04 15.80
N ALA A 122 -4.15 -5.77 15.39
CA ALA A 122 -5.28 -5.07 14.79
C ALA A 122 -5.68 -5.69 13.44
N LEU A 123 -4.71 -5.97 12.58
CA LEU A 123 -4.93 -6.65 11.29
C LEU A 123 -5.51 -8.05 11.48
N TYR A 124 -5.04 -8.79 12.48
CA TYR A 124 -5.61 -10.09 12.82
C TYR A 124 -7.07 -9.96 13.27
N LYS A 125 -7.40 -8.99 14.13
CA LYS A 125 -8.79 -8.77 14.59
C LYS A 125 -9.72 -8.39 13.44
N ASP A 126 -9.26 -7.59 12.48
CA ASP A 126 -10.10 -7.12 11.38
C ASP A 126 -10.23 -8.09 10.21
N LEU A 127 -9.22 -8.91 9.94
CA LEU A 127 -9.11 -9.73 8.72
C LEU A 127 -8.75 -11.20 8.97
N SER A 128 -8.50 -11.59 10.24
CA SER A 128 -7.82 -12.85 10.59
C SER A 128 -6.52 -13.04 9.82
N LYS A 129 -5.84 -11.93 9.51
CA LYS A 129 -4.60 -11.94 8.73
C LYS A 129 -3.47 -12.51 9.58
N PRO A 130 -2.86 -13.64 9.19
CA PRO A 130 -1.74 -14.21 9.94
C PRO A 130 -0.59 -13.21 10.07
N GLU A 131 0.11 -13.24 11.20
CA GLU A 131 1.19 -12.28 11.53
C GLU A 131 2.24 -12.16 10.41
N PHE A 132 2.71 -13.28 9.87
CA PHE A 132 3.67 -13.27 8.77
C PHE A 132 3.11 -12.62 7.49
N GLU A 133 1.83 -12.87 7.19
CA GLU A 133 1.16 -12.24 6.04
C GLU A 133 1.01 -10.73 6.27
N ALA A 134 0.58 -10.32 7.46
CA ALA A 134 0.46 -8.91 7.86
C ALA A 134 1.81 -8.18 7.74
N PHE A 135 2.89 -8.81 8.21
CA PHE A 135 4.23 -8.26 8.11
C PHE A 135 4.66 -8.04 6.66
N VAL A 136 4.62 -9.10 5.84
CA VAL A 136 5.13 -9.03 4.47
C VAL A 136 4.25 -8.16 3.57
N SER A 137 2.93 -8.24 3.72
CA SER A 137 1.99 -7.59 2.80
C SER A 137 1.63 -6.15 3.17
N GLU A 138 1.84 -5.72 4.42
CA GLU A 138 1.49 -4.37 4.86
C GLU A 138 2.64 -3.64 5.56
N ILE A 139 3.14 -4.20 6.67
CA ILE A 139 4.09 -3.50 7.56
C ILE A 139 5.43 -3.24 6.85
N ALA A 140 6.02 -4.28 6.25
CA ALA A 140 7.29 -4.16 5.53
C ALA A 140 7.17 -3.26 4.29
N ALA A 141 6.00 -3.26 3.64
CA ALA A 141 5.74 -2.40 2.49
C ALA A 141 5.65 -0.91 2.89
N VAL A 142 5.01 -0.60 4.02
CA VAL A 142 5.01 0.77 4.58
C VAL A 142 6.44 1.20 4.95
N LYS A 143 7.19 0.32 5.62
CA LYS A 143 8.59 0.61 5.98
C LYS A 143 9.44 0.91 4.74
N SER A 144 9.35 0.06 3.71
CA SER A 144 10.08 0.26 2.44
C SER A 144 9.71 1.59 1.77
N SER A 145 8.44 1.98 1.80
CA SER A 145 7.95 3.23 1.19
C SER A 145 8.46 4.46 1.95
N CYS A 146 8.53 4.39 3.28
CA CYS A 146 9.17 5.41 4.10
C CYS A 146 10.67 5.52 3.84
N GLU A 147 11.39 4.40 3.79
CA GLU A 147 12.83 4.36 3.52
C GLU A 147 13.16 4.95 2.15
N GLU A 148 12.39 4.59 1.12
CA GLU A 148 12.52 5.16 -0.23
C GLU A 148 12.27 6.66 -0.20
N ALA A 149 11.18 7.11 0.44
CA ALA A 149 10.89 8.53 0.56
C ALA A 149 12.04 9.28 1.25
N LEU A 150 12.53 8.80 2.39
CA LEU A 150 13.65 9.43 3.11
C LEU A 150 14.93 9.50 2.28
N LYS A 151 15.23 8.43 1.52
CA LYS A 151 16.40 8.35 0.67
C LYS A 151 16.34 9.33 -0.50
N GLU A 152 15.19 9.40 -1.17
CA GLU A 152 15.05 10.14 -2.43
C GLU A 152 14.53 11.58 -2.25
N LEU A 153 14.02 11.95 -1.07
CA LEU A 153 13.34 13.23 -0.81
C LEU A 153 14.13 14.47 -1.26
N LYS A 154 15.45 14.52 -0.98
CA LYS A 154 16.29 15.64 -1.42
C LYS A 154 16.31 15.80 -2.93
N GLN A 155 16.34 14.68 -3.65
CA GLN A 155 16.34 14.67 -5.11
C GLN A 155 14.96 15.07 -5.64
N TRP A 156 13.87 14.56 -5.05
CA TRP A 156 12.50 14.90 -5.44
C TRP A 156 12.15 16.38 -5.22
N MET A 157 12.75 17.02 -4.22
CA MET A 157 12.54 18.44 -3.94
C MET A 157 13.40 19.39 -4.80
N LYS A 158 14.39 18.87 -5.53
CA LYS A 158 15.34 19.70 -6.28
C LYS A 158 14.69 20.22 -7.57
N PRO A 159 14.79 21.53 -7.88
CA PRO A 159 14.37 22.05 -9.17
C PRO A 159 15.05 21.35 -10.35
N GLU A 160 14.27 21.03 -11.38
CA GLU A 160 14.75 20.40 -12.60
C GLU A 160 14.94 21.43 -13.70
N LYS A 161 16.13 21.49 -14.31
CA LYS A 161 16.37 22.41 -15.42
C LYS A 161 15.53 22.02 -16.63
N ALA A 162 14.78 22.97 -17.17
CA ALA A 162 13.98 22.79 -18.38
C ALA A 162 14.72 23.33 -19.62
N LYS A 163 14.54 22.64 -20.75
CA LYS A 163 15.08 23.10 -22.03
C LYS A 163 14.29 24.33 -22.50
N THR A 164 15.00 25.37 -22.91
CA THR A 164 14.41 26.60 -23.48
C THR A 164 14.71 26.71 -24.97
N SER A 165 13.81 27.37 -25.70
CA SER A 165 14.03 27.73 -27.11
C SER A 165 14.94 28.94 -27.23
N MET A 166 15.53 29.15 -28.42
CA MET A 166 16.32 30.35 -28.71
C MET A 166 15.56 31.66 -28.48
N THR A 167 14.24 31.66 -28.67
CA THR A 167 13.40 32.85 -28.47
C THR A 167 13.34 33.31 -27.01
N ALA A 168 13.69 32.44 -26.07
CA ALA A 168 13.76 32.77 -24.65
C ALA A 168 15.17 33.19 -24.19
N TYR A 169 16.18 33.24 -25.07
CA TYR A 169 17.52 33.68 -24.70
C TYR A 169 17.52 35.18 -24.32
N PRO A 170 18.17 35.59 -23.21
CA PRO A 170 19.11 34.85 -22.37
C PRO A 170 18.51 34.17 -21.12
N SER A 171 17.19 34.03 -21.02
CA SER A 171 16.52 33.45 -19.86
C SER A 171 16.75 31.93 -19.71
N SER A 172 16.69 31.45 -18.47
CA SER A 172 16.66 30.02 -18.10
C SER A 172 15.28 29.61 -17.60
N ALA A 173 14.97 28.31 -17.64
CA ALA A 173 13.74 27.76 -17.09
C ALA A 173 14.04 26.56 -16.18
N GLU A 174 13.24 26.44 -15.12
CA GLU A 174 13.29 25.33 -14.16
C GLU A 174 11.85 24.88 -13.83
N ILE A 175 11.69 23.59 -13.53
CA ILE A 175 10.47 23.00 -13.01
C ILE A 175 10.66 22.83 -11.52
N VAL A 176 9.79 23.45 -10.73
CA VAL A 176 9.82 23.40 -9.26
C VAL A 176 8.58 22.64 -8.78
N SER A 177 8.81 21.59 -8.00
CA SER A 177 7.75 20.81 -7.36
C SER A 177 7.30 21.50 -6.07
N GLU A 178 6.04 21.92 -6.02
CA GLU A 178 5.43 22.54 -4.85
C GLU A 178 4.27 21.69 -4.30
N PRO A 179 4.03 21.70 -2.98
CA PRO A 179 2.86 21.04 -2.40
C PRO A 179 1.57 21.68 -2.91
N LEU A 180 0.53 20.86 -3.08
CA LEU A 180 -0.79 21.32 -3.52
C LEU A 180 -1.55 22.06 -2.40
N GLY A 181 -1.44 21.57 -1.16
CA GLY A 181 -2.17 22.14 -0.03
C GLY A 181 -2.65 21.10 0.97
N ALA A 182 -3.96 21.07 1.21
CA ALA A 182 -4.63 20.07 2.02
C ALA A 182 -5.07 18.88 1.15
N VAL A 183 -4.64 17.69 1.54
CA VAL A 183 -4.92 16.42 0.86
C VAL A 183 -5.84 15.57 1.72
N LEU A 184 -6.91 15.05 1.13
CA LEU A 184 -7.76 14.03 1.75
C LEU A 184 -7.39 12.65 1.20
N VAL A 185 -7.03 11.73 2.08
CA VAL A 185 -6.81 10.31 1.77
C VAL A 185 -7.96 9.50 2.34
N ILE A 186 -8.73 8.82 1.49
CA ILE A 186 -9.80 7.91 1.89
C ILE A 186 -9.33 6.50 1.53
N SER A 187 -9.04 5.69 2.55
CA SER A 187 -8.51 4.33 2.37
C SER A 187 -9.60 3.25 2.44
N THR A 188 -9.21 2.02 2.13
CA THR A 188 -10.08 0.83 2.07
C THR A 188 -9.71 -0.18 3.15
N TRP A 189 -10.52 -1.22 3.33
CA TRP A 189 -10.45 -2.16 4.45
C TRP A 189 -9.59 -3.41 4.23
N ASN A 190 -9.22 -3.73 3.00
CA ASN A 190 -8.63 -5.03 2.67
C ASN A 190 -7.12 -5.08 2.95
N TYR A 191 -6.43 -3.95 2.85
CA TYR A 191 -5.08 -3.73 3.38
C TYR A 191 -5.12 -2.41 4.18
N PRO A 192 -5.81 -2.42 5.33
CA PRO A 192 -6.26 -1.21 6.00
C PRO A 192 -5.11 -0.42 6.62
N PHE A 193 -3.93 -1.02 6.80
CA PHE A 193 -2.74 -0.32 7.26
C PHE A 193 -1.97 0.26 6.07
N LEU A 194 -1.59 -0.59 5.11
CA LEU A 194 -0.80 -0.17 3.95
C LEU A 194 -1.48 0.92 3.12
N LEU A 195 -2.73 0.68 2.72
CA LEU A 195 -3.47 1.59 1.83
C LEU A 195 -3.93 2.87 2.54
N SER A 196 -3.78 2.94 3.86
CA SER A 196 -3.95 4.16 4.64
C SER A 196 -2.67 4.99 4.67
N ILE A 197 -1.52 4.36 4.91
CA ILE A 197 -0.27 5.08 5.19
C ILE A 197 0.52 5.40 3.93
N ASP A 198 0.55 4.51 2.93
CA ASP A 198 1.37 4.74 1.73
C ASP A 198 1.00 6.03 0.96
N PRO A 199 -0.29 6.36 0.74
CA PRO A 199 -0.65 7.65 0.15
C PRO A 199 -0.33 8.85 1.07
N VAL A 200 -0.35 8.66 2.39
CA VAL A 200 0.02 9.68 3.39
C VAL A 200 1.53 9.96 3.33
N ILE A 201 2.38 8.92 3.21
CA ILE A 201 3.83 9.04 3.00
C ILE A 201 4.09 9.92 1.77
N GLY A 202 3.45 9.62 0.64
CA GLY A 202 3.58 10.43 -0.58
C GLY A 202 3.12 11.88 -0.39
N ALA A 203 2.00 12.10 0.31
CA ALA A 203 1.49 13.44 0.56
C ALA A 203 2.40 14.27 1.49
N ILE A 204 2.97 13.66 2.54
CA ILE A 204 3.95 14.25 3.44
C ILE A 204 5.26 14.55 2.71
N ALA A 205 5.78 13.60 1.92
CA ALA A 205 7.00 13.78 1.13
C ALA A 205 6.86 14.92 0.12
N ALA A 206 5.66 15.14 -0.42
CA ALA A 206 5.35 16.29 -1.27
C ALA A 206 5.17 17.61 -0.48
N GLY A 207 5.07 17.57 0.85
CA GLY A 207 4.96 18.75 1.73
C GLY A 207 3.53 19.23 1.97
N ASN A 208 2.54 18.36 1.83
CA ASN A 208 1.13 18.69 2.04
C ASN A 208 0.71 18.53 3.51
N ALA A 209 -0.37 19.21 3.89
CA ALA A 209 -1.15 18.82 5.06
C ALA A 209 -2.15 17.72 4.65
N VAL A 210 -2.47 16.79 5.55
CA VAL A 210 -3.16 15.55 5.21
C VAL A 210 -4.26 15.24 6.22
N VAL A 211 -5.41 14.79 5.71
CA VAL A 211 -6.41 14.08 6.50
C VAL A 211 -6.54 12.67 5.96
N LEU A 212 -6.33 11.69 6.81
CA LEU A 212 -6.61 10.30 6.55
C LEU A 212 -8.01 9.96 7.07
N LYS A 213 -8.85 9.40 6.21
CA LYS A 213 -10.13 8.79 6.57
C LYS A 213 -10.01 7.27 6.37
N PRO A 214 -9.70 6.49 7.42
CA PRO A 214 -9.63 5.04 7.33
C PRO A 214 -11.02 4.43 7.14
N SER A 215 -11.05 3.21 6.63
CA SER A 215 -12.30 2.49 6.37
C SER A 215 -12.94 1.98 7.66
N GLU A 216 -14.20 2.33 7.90
CA GLU A 216 -15.03 1.87 9.02
C GLU A 216 -15.22 0.35 9.06
N ILE A 217 -15.05 -0.31 7.91
CA ILE A 217 -15.11 -1.77 7.81
C ILE A 217 -13.94 -2.41 8.57
N ALA A 218 -12.78 -1.76 8.73
CA ALA A 218 -11.65 -2.25 9.54
C ALA A 218 -11.50 -1.40 10.83
N PRO A 219 -12.46 -1.49 11.78
CA PRO A 219 -12.56 -0.56 12.89
C PRO A 219 -11.38 -0.63 13.86
N VAL A 220 -10.79 -1.82 14.08
CA VAL A 220 -9.67 -1.95 15.03
C VAL A 220 -8.44 -1.25 14.47
N THR A 221 -8.15 -1.45 13.18
CA THR A 221 -7.06 -0.77 12.47
C THR A 221 -7.32 0.73 12.35
N SER A 222 -8.57 1.14 12.09
CA SER A 222 -8.99 2.55 12.05
C SER A 222 -8.66 3.28 13.34
N SER A 223 -9.08 2.72 14.48
CA SER A 223 -8.86 3.35 15.78
C SER A 223 -7.39 3.34 16.18
N LEU A 224 -6.66 2.25 15.88
CA LEU A 224 -5.21 2.22 16.06
C LEU A 224 -4.52 3.34 15.27
N LEU A 225 -4.86 3.52 13.99
CA LEU A 225 -4.27 4.59 13.17
C LEU A 225 -4.56 5.99 13.73
N SER A 226 -5.76 6.20 14.28
CA SER A 226 -6.16 7.45 14.94
C SER A 226 -5.27 7.79 16.14
N GLU A 227 -4.99 6.78 16.98
CA GLU A 227 -4.09 6.91 18.14
C GLU A 227 -2.63 7.13 17.71
N LEU A 228 -2.15 6.31 16.78
CA LEU A 228 -0.75 6.34 16.35
C LEU A 228 -0.39 7.63 15.62
N PHE A 229 -1.28 8.18 14.79
CA PHE A 229 -1.00 9.45 14.10
C PHE A 229 -0.91 10.61 15.09
N GLU A 230 -1.72 10.59 16.15
CA GLU A 230 -1.68 11.61 17.20
C GLU A 230 -0.40 11.55 18.03
N GLU A 231 0.14 10.34 18.26
CA GLU A 231 1.36 10.12 19.03
C GLU A 231 2.64 10.42 18.23
N TYR A 232 2.69 10.04 16.95
CA TYR A 232 3.94 10.05 16.17
C TYR A 232 4.07 11.20 15.17
N LEU A 233 2.96 11.84 14.78
CA LEU A 233 2.94 12.86 13.73
C LEU A 233 2.46 14.22 14.24
N ASP A 234 2.75 15.26 13.45
CA ASP A 234 2.30 16.63 13.70
C ASP A 234 0.79 16.74 13.49
N SER A 235 0.03 16.62 14.58
CA SER A 235 -1.43 16.70 14.60
C SER A 235 -2.01 18.02 14.08
N SER A 236 -1.19 19.07 13.95
CA SER A 236 -1.62 20.32 13.31
C SER A 236 -1.68 20.23 11.78
N ALA A 237 -1.03 19.24 11.18
CA ALA A 237 -0.87 19.11 9.73
C ALA A 237 -1.21 17.71 9.20
N VAL A 238 -1.23 16.68 10.05
CA VAL A 238 -1.61 15.31 9.69
C VAL A 238 -2.64 14.81 10.69
N ARG A 239 -3.87 14.58 10.26
CA ARG A 239 -4.97 14.15 11.13
C ARG A 239 -5.66 12.89 10.61
N VAL A 240 -6.30 12.17 11.52
CA VAL A 240 -7.17 11.04 11.21
C VAL A 240 -8.61 11.40 11.53
N VAL A 241 -9.53 11.09 10.63
CA VAL A 241 -10.97 11.23 10.84
C VAL A 241 -11.62 9.87 10.65
N GLU A 242 -11.98 9.24 11.77
CA GLU A 242 -12.76 8.02 11.77
C GLU A 242 -14.24 8.33 11.46
N GLY A 243 -14.97 7.31 11.01
CA GLY A 243 -16.39 7.42 10.71
C GLY A 243 -16.76 6.67 9.45
N ALA A 244 -18.04 6.65 9.10
CA ALA A 244 -18.59 5.93 7.97
C ALA A 244 -19.03 6.91 6.86
N VAL A 245 -20.19 6.66 6.27
CA VAL A 245 -20.74 7.44 5.16
C VAL A 245 -21.00 8.92 5.54
N PRO A 246 -21.63 9.26 6.68
CA PRO A 246 -21.93 10.66 7.02
C PRO A 246 -20.67 11.53 7.11
N GLU A 247 -19.63 11.03 7.79
CA GLU A 247 -18.37 11.73 7.99
C GLU A 247 -17.60 11.85 6.66
N THR A 248 -17.62 10.79 5.83
CA THR A 248 -17.05 10.86 4.47
C THR A 248 -17.74 11.93 3.62
N ALA A 249 -19.08 11.99 3.67
CA ALA A 249 -19.85 12.97 2.91
C ALA A 249 -19.53 14.40 3.35
N ALA A 250 -19.49 14.65 4.67
CA ALA A 250 -19.15 15.95 5.21
C ALA A 250 -17.72 16.40 4.86
N LEU A 251 -16.75 15.48 4.88
CA LEU A 251 -15.39 15.75 4.41
C LEU A 251 -15.38 16.08 2.90
N LEU A 252 -16.10 15.34 2.08
CA LEU A 252 -16.17 15.55 0.62
C LEU A 252 -16.89 16.83 0.21
N GLU A 253 -17.72 17.42 1.08
CA GLU A 253 -18.30 18.74 0.86
C GLU A 253 -17.28 19.87 0.99
N GLN A 254 -16.19 19.65 1.72
CA GLN A 254 -15.14 20.65 1.92
C GLN A 254 -14.24 20.78 0.69
N LYS A 255 -13.60 21.95 0.55
CA LYS A 255 -12.64 22.19 -0.52
C LYS A 255 -11.30 21.55 -0.19
N TRP A 256 -10.88 20.56 -0.97
CA TRP A 256 -9.54 19.95 -0.90
C TRP A 256 -8.67 20.38 -2.07
N ASP A 257 -7.36 20.35 -1.88
CA ASP A 257 -6.40 20.66 -2.95
C ASP A 257 -5.99 19.38 -3.70
N LYS A 258 -6.21 18.20 -3.09
CA LYS A 258 -6.22 16.88 -3.75
C LYS A 258 -7.07 15.90 -2.95
N ILE A 259 -7.73 14.95 -3.63
CA ILE A 259 -8.34 13.78 -2.99
C ILE A 259 -7.71 12.51 -3.54
N PHE A 260 -7.32 11.60 -2.66
CA PHE A 260 -6.86 10.25 -2.98
C PHE A 260 -7.89 9.28 -2.43
N TYR A 261 -8.46 8.42 -3.28
CA TYR A 261 -9.47 7.45 -2.89
C TYR A 261 -9.08 6.07 -3.39
N THR A 262 -9.07 5.10 -2.47
CA THR A 262 -8.99 3.68 -2.81
C THR A 262 -10.31 2.98 -2.48
N GLY A 263 -10.87 2.24 -3.44
CA GLY A 263 -12.03 1.39 -3.17
C GLY A 263 -12.88 1.06 -4.39
N SER A 264 -14.21 1.17 -4.25
CA SER A 264 -15.14 0.69 -5.27
C SER A 264 -15.38 1.73 -6.38
N PRO A 265 -15.56 1.32 -7.66
CA PRO A 265 -15.91 2.25 -8.74
C PRO A 265 -17.20 3.04 -8.48
N ARG A 266 -18.15 2.46 -7.73
CA ARG A 266 -19.39 3.13 -7.36
C ARG A 266 -19.12 4.35 -6.49
N VAL A 267 -18.31 4.20 -5.44
CA VAL A 267 -17.97 5.30 -4.53
C VAL A 267 -16.94 6.24 -5.17
N GLY A 268 -16.03 5.73 -6.01
CA GLY A 268 -15.11 6.58 -6.78
C GLY A 268 -15.84 7.63 -7.64
N ARG A 269 -16.99 7.28 -8.24
CA ARG A 269 -17.85 8.25 -8.94
C ARG A 269 -18.43 9.31 -8.00
N ILE A 270 -18.80 8.95 -6.78
CA ILE A 270 -19.31 9.88 -5.77
C ILE A 270 -18.19 10.86 -5.36
N VAL A 271 -17.00 10.34 -5.08
CA VAL A 271 -15.81 11.14 -4.75
C VAL A 271 -15.50 12.13 -5.87
N MET A 272 -15.45 11.66 -7.12
CA MET A 272 -15.18 12.53 -8.28
C MET A 272 -16.27 13.59 -8.49
N THR A 273 -17.54 13.24 -8.24
CA THR A 273 -18.66 14.19 -8.33
C THR A 273 -18.55 15.28 -7.28
N ALA A 274 -18.17 14.94 -6.04
CA ALA A 274 -17.94 15.91 -4.98
C ALA A 274 -16.73 16.81 -5.29
N ALA A 275 -15.63 16.21 -5.73
CA ALA A 275 -14.40 16.91 -6.13
C ALA A 275 -14.63 17.94 -7.25
N ALA A 276 -15.52 17.63 -8.21
CA ALA A 276 -15.85 18.51 -9.32
C ALA A 276 -16.46 19.86 -8.87
N LYS A 277 -17.15 19.90 -7.72
CA LYS A 277 -17.72 21.16 -7.16
C LYS A 277 -16.64 22.19 -6.84
N HIS A 278 -15.41 21.75 -6.58
CA HIS A 278 -14.27 22.57 -6.16
C HIS A 278 -13.12 22.57 -7.15
N LEU A 279 -13.27 21.90 -8.31
CA LEU A 279 -12.21 21.62 -9.29
C LEU A 279 -11.00 20.91 -8.65
N THR A 280 -11.26 20.05 -7.67
CA THR A 280 -10.22 19.31 -6.96
C THR A 280 -9.71 18.14 -7.82
N PRO A 281 -8.39 18.02 -8.05
CA PRO A 281 -7.83 16.85 -8.74
C PRO A 281 -7.94 15.60 -7.86
N VAL A 282 -8.28 14.47 -8.48
CA VAL A 282 -8.46 13.18 -7.80
C VAL A 282 -7.45 12.13 -8.27
N VAL A 283 -7.09 11.21 -7.37
CA VAL A 283 -6.54 9.89 -7.70
C VAL A 283 -7.57 8.86 -7.24
N LEU A 284 -7.99 7.97 -8.14
CA LEU A 284 -8.99 6.95 -7.87
C LEU A 284 -8.36 5.58 -8.13
N GLU A 285 -7.94 4.91 -7.07
CA GLU A 285 -7.45 3.53 -7.09
C GLU A 285 -8.64 2.58 -6.93
N LEU A 286 -9.08 2.00 -8.04
CA LEU A 286 -10.33 1.24 -8.12
C LEU A 286 -10.08 -0.24 -8.44
N GLY A 287 -11.10 -1.05 -8.21
CA GLY A 287 -11.10 -2.46 -8.62
C GLY A 287 -11.52 -2.69 -10.07
N GLY A 288 -11.42 -3.96 -10.46
CA GLY A 288 -11.88 -4.51 -11.73
C GLY A 288 -11.79 -6.03 -11.69
N LYS A 289 -11.88 -6.69 -12.84
CA LYS A 289 -11.63 -8.12 -12.97
C LYS A 289 -10.28 -8.31 -13.67
N CYS A 290 -9.24 -8.67 -12.94
CA CYS A 290 -7.90 -8.91 -13.49
C CYS A 290 -7.83 -10.30 -14.14
N PRO A 291 -7.73 -10.41 -15.48
CA PRO A 291 -7.55 -11.69 -16.15
C PRO A 291 -6.12 -12.21 -16.00
N VAL A 292 -5.98 -13.53 -15.95
CA VAL A 292 -4.72 -14.21 -16.30
C VAL A 292 -4.94 -15.00 -17.59
N VAL A 293 -4.19 -14.67 -18.63
CA VAL A 293 -4.18 -15.45 -19.88
C VAL A 293 -3.06 -16.47 -19.80
N VAL A 294 -3.40 -17.75 -19.94
CA VAL A 294 -2.45 -18.87 -19.88
C VAL A 294 -2.38 -19.55 -21.24
N ASP A 295 -1.22 -19.44 -21.88
CA ASP A 295 -0.90 -20.17 -23.11
C ASP A 295 -0.61 -21.64 -22.80
N SER A 296 -0.70 -22.48 -23.83
CA SER A 296 -0.41 -23.91 -23.76
C SER A 296 1.08 -24.25 -23.70
N ASP A 297 1.95 -23.32 -24.10
CA ASP A 297 3.42 -23.45 -24.06
C ASP A 297 4.02 -22.74 -22.84
N VAL A 298 3.56 -23.12 -21.64
CA VAL A 298 4.05 -22.58 -20.37
C VAL A 298 4.61 -23.68 -19.49
N ASP A 299 5.49 -23.28 -18.56
CA ASP A 299 5.77 -24.13 -17.40
C ASP A 299 4.51 -24.20 -16.52
N LEU A 300 3.79 -25.31 -16.63
CA LEU A 300 2.52 -25.53 -15.95
C LEU A 300 2.63 -25.43 -14.42
N GLN A 301 3.71 -25.97 -13.83
CA GLN A 301 3.87 -26.02 -12.37
C GLN A 301 4.26 -24.67 -11.80
N VAL A 302 5.09 -23.90 -12.50
CA VAL A 302 5.41 -22.52 -12.12
C VAL A 302 4.18 -21.63 -12.30
N THR A 303 3.43 -21.81 -13.39
CA THR A 303 2.23 -21.02 -13.69
C THR A 303 1.15 -21.24 -12.64
N ALA A 304 0.83 -22.49 -12.30
CA ALA A 304 -0.15 -22.81 -11.26
C ALA A 304 0.23 -22.19 -9.91
N ARG A 305 1.47 -22.36 -9.45
CA ARG A 305 1.94 -21.79 -8.17
C ARG A 305 1.86 -20.27 -8.12
N ARG A 306 2.19 -19.57 -9.20
CA ARG A 306 2.08 -18.10 -9.28
C ARG A 306 0.63 -17.63 -9.28
N ILE A 307 -0.27 -18.34 -9.96
CA ILE A 307 -1.70 -18.05 -9.93
C ILE A 307 -2.25 -18.25 -8.52
N ILE A 308 -1.88 -19.34 -7.85
CA ILE A 308 -2.30 -19.61 -6.47
C ILE A 308 -1.83 -18.51 -5.52
N ALA A 309 -0.55 -18.12 -5.62
CA ALA A 309 0.00 -17.03 -4.84
C ALA A 309 -0.77 -15.70 -5.06
N GLY A 310 -1.00 -15.33 -6.33
CA GLY A 310 -1.73 -14.11 -6.68
C GLY A 310 -3.22 -14.15 -6.35
N LYS A 311 -3.81 -15.34 -6.19
CA LYS A 311 -5.23 -15.50 -5.87
C LYS A 311 -5.50 -15.65 -4.37
N TRP A 312 -4.82 -16.54 -3.67
CA TRP A 312 -5.22 -16.95 -2.31
C TRP A 312 -4.18 -16.63 -1.23
N GLN A 313 -2.89 -16.60 -1.57
CA GLN A 313 -1.84 -16.38 -0.57
C GLN A 313 -1.89 -14.98 0.06
N LEU A 314 -2.34 -13.98 -0.68
CA LEU A 314 -2.49 -12.62 -0.20
C LEU A 314 -3.96 -12.29 0.03
N ASN A 315 -4.31 -12.10 1.30
CA ASN A 315 -5.60 -11.67 1.81
C ASN A 315 -6.79 -12.48 1.31
N ASN A 316 -6.56 -13.76 1.01
CA ASN A 316 -7.55 -14.68 0.45
C ASN A 316 -8.28 -14.10 -0.79
N GLY A 317 -7.52 -13.44 -1.66
CA GLY A 317 -8.04 -12.88 -2.92
C GLY A 317 -8.84 -11.60 -2.78
N GLN A 318 -8.95 -11.05 -1.56
CA GLN A 318 -9.52 -9.73 -1.31
C GLN A 318 -8.50 -8.63 -1.64
N ALA A 319 -8.05 -8.60 -2.90
CA ALA A 319 -7.10 -7.62 -3.41
C ALA A 319 -7.53 -7.14 -4.80
N CYS A 320 -7.44 -5.82 -5.05
CA CYS A 320 -7.83 -5.22 -6.32
C CYS A 320 -7.03 -5.75 -7.52
N ILE A 321 -5.81 -6.21 -7.26
CA ILE A 321 -4.88 -6.79 -8.24
C ILE A 321 -4.88 -8.33 -8.24
N SER A 322 -5.77 -8.96 -7.47
CA SER A 322 -5.85 -10.42 -7.39
C SER A 322 -6.29 -11.02 -8.72
N VAL A 323 -5.87 -12.25 -9.01
CA VAL A 323 -6.39 -13.02 -10.13
C VAL A 323 -7.91 -13.15 -9.97
N ASP A 324 -8.67 -12.60 -10.91
CA ASP A 324 -10.13 -12.67 -10.84
C ASP A 324 -10.63 -13.87 -11.66
N TYR A 325 -10.12 -14.03 -12.88
CA TYR A 325 -10.47 -15.14 -13.76
C TYR A 325 -9.31 -15.54 -14.67
N ILE A 326 -9.35 -16.77 -15.15
CA ILE A 326 -8.33 -17.36 -16.02
C ILE A 326 -8.92 -17.57 -17.41
N ILE A 327 -8.15 -17.23 -18.44
CA ILE A 327 -8.44 -17.52 -19.84
C ILE A 327 -7.38 -18.51 -20.33
N ALA A 328 -7.81 -19.71 -20.75
CA ALA A 328 -6.94 -20.74 -21.30
C ALA A 328 -7.62 -21.42 -22.49
N THR A 329 -6.84 -22.10 -23.34
CA THR A 329 -7.41 -22.91 -24.41
C THR A 329 -8.17 -24.11 -23.84
N LYS A 330 -9.23 -24.54 -24.54
CA LYS A 330 -10.13 -25.62 -24.09
C LYS A 330 -9.37 -26.91 -23.75
N ASP A 331 -8.37 -27.26 -24.54
CA ASP A 331 -7.60 -28.49 -24.38
C ASP A 331 -6.56 -28.41 -23.26
N PHE A 332 -6.13 -27.19 -22.89
CA PHE A 332 -5.16 -26.96 -21.82
C PHE A 332 -5.82 -26.79 -20.44
N ALA A 333 -7.05 -26.28 -20.40
CA ALA A 333 -7.77 -25.99 -19.15
C ALA A 333 -7.82 -27.16 -18.16
N PRO A 334 -8.08 -28.43 -18.55
CA PRO A 334 -8.06 -29.55 -17.60
C PRO A 334 -6.70 -29.74 -16.91
N LYS A 335 -5.61 -29.64 -17.67
CA LYS A 335 -4.23 -29.76 -17.13
C LYS A 335 -3.94 -28.64 -16.13
N LEU A 336 -4.41 -27.43 -16.42
CA LEU A 336 -4.26 -26.29 -15.52
C LEU A 336 -5.07 -26.46 -14.24
N ILE A 337 -6.32 -26.93 -14.33
CA ILE A 337 -7.19 -27.19 -13.17
C ILE A 337 -6.54 -28.23 -12.25
N ASP A 338 -6.01 -29.32 -12.80
CA ASP A 338 -5.35 -30.35 -12.00
C ASP A 338 -4.09 -29.82 -11.30
N ALA A 339 -3.27 -29.03 -11.99
CA ALA A 339 -2.10 -28.38 -11.40
C ALA A 339 -2.47 -27.38 -10.30
N LEU A 340 -3.54 -26.59 -10.50
CA LEU A 340 -4.03 -25.66 -9.48
C LEU A 340 -4.55 -26.39 -8.24
N ARG A 341 -5.30 -27.48 -8.42
CA ARG A 341 -5.80 -28.29 -7.30
C ARG A 341 -4.66 -28.81 -6.43
N ASN A 342 -3.67 -29.43 -7.07
CA ASN A 342 -2.51 -29.98 -6.35
C ASN A 342 -1.71 -28.88 -5.65
N GLY A 343 -1.53 -27.72 -6.29
CA GLY A 343 -0.81 -26.60 -5.69
C GLY A 343 -1.56 -25.97 -4.51
N ILE A 344 -2.90 -25.91 -4.53
CA ILE A 344 -3.70 -25.40 -3.40
C ILE A 344 -3.49 -26.29 -2.18
N GLU A 345 -3.52 -27.61 -2.36
CA GLU A 345 -3.25 -28.58 -1.28
C GLU A 345 -1.81 -28.45 -0.75
N GLU A 346 -0.83 -28.20 -1.62
CA GLU A 346 0.56 -27.95 -1.21
C GLU A 346 0.71 -26.67 -0.37
N PHE A 347 0.00 -25.60 -0.74
CA PHE A 347 0.09 -24.29 -0.07
C PHE A 347 -0.65 -24.26 1.27
N PHE A 348 -1.85 -24.84 1.30
CA PHE A 348 -2.80 -24.64 2.42
C PHE A 348 -3.16 -25.92 3.16
N GLY A 349 -2.66 -27.07 2.71
CA GLY A 349 -3.01 -28.39 3.23
C GLY A 349 -4.30 -28.95 2.62
N ALA A 350 -4.63 -30.18 3.01
CA ALA A 350 -5.80 -30.90 2.52
C ALA A 350 -7.13 -30.22 2.87
N ASP A 351 -7.17 -29.47 3.97
CA ASP A 351 -8.30 -28.63 4.35
C ASP A 351 -7.86 -27.17 4.51
N PRO A 352 -8.04 -26.33 3.46
CA PRO A 352 -7.72 -24.90 3.53
C PRO A 352 -8.47 -24.13 4.62
N MET A 353 -9.58 -24.68 5.15
CA MET A 353 -10.31 -24.07 6.25
C MET A 353 -9.55 -24.15 7.57
N GLU A 354 -8.73 -25.16 7.77
CA GLU A 354 -7.89 -25.29 8.97
C GLU A 354 -6.51 -24.63 8.82
N SER A 355 -6.23 -24.06 7.64
CA SER A 355 -4.95 -23.41 7.36
C SER A 355 -4.76 -22.17 8.23
N LYS A 356 -3.59 -22.09 8.87
CA LYS A 356 -3.12 -20.94 9.66
C LYS A 356 -2.44 -19.87 8.79
N TYR A 357 -2.33 -20.12 7.49
CA TYR A 357 -1.58 -19.31 6.54
C TYR A 357 -2.48 -18.55 5.55
N ILE A 358 -3.79 -18.51 5.82
CA ILE A 358 -4.75 -17.84 4.95
C ILE A 358 -5.62 -16.89 5.75
N SER A 359 -5.71 -15.64 5.27
CA SER A 359 -6.69 -14.66 5.74
C SER A 359 -8.13 -15.14 5.50
N ARG A 360 -9.10 -14.48 6.11
CA ARG A 360 -10.51 -14.88 6.02
C ARG A 360 -11.37 -13.83 5.32
N ILE A 361 -12.50 -14.26 4.79
CA ILE A 361 -13.44 -13.37 4.10
C ILE A 361 -14.13 -12.50 5.13
N LYS A 362 -14.23 -11.22 4.83
CA LYS A 362 -15.02 -10.28 5.62
C LYS A 362 -16.45 -10.21 5.09
N ASP A 363 -17.45 -10.61 5.89
CA ASP A 363 -18.85 -10.39 5.54
C ASP A 363 -19.35 -9.00 5.95
N ARG A 364 -20.46 -8.55 5.35
CA ARG A 364 -21.23 -7.33 5.67
C ARG A 364 -21.68 -7.25 7.13
N SER A 365 -21.67 -8.37 7.84
CA SER A 365 -22.06 -8.50 9.26
C SER A 365 -20.86 -8.46 10.22
N ASN A 366 -19.65 -8.13 9.74
CA ASN A 366 -18.39 -8.23 10.50
C ASN A 366 -18.06 -9.66 10.96
N HIS A 367 -18.64 -10.68 10.31
CA HIS A 367 -18.27 -12.07 10.53
C HIS A 367 -17.14 -12.49 9.60
N ILE A 368 -16.20 -13.23 10.17
CA ILE A 368 -15.08 -13.88 9.51
C ILE A 368 -15.65 -15.15 8.84
N LEU A 369 -15.82 -15.13 7.52
CA LEU A 369 -16.28 -16.27 6.74
C LEU A 369 -15.09 -17.09 6.20
N GLY A 370 -15.31 -18.40 6.10
CA GLY A 370 -14.39 -19.35 5.48
C GLY A 370 -14.11 -19.07 4.01
N CYS A 371 -13.01 -19.62 3.49
CA CYS A 371 -12.76 -19.66 2.04
C CYS A 371 -13.95 -20.34 1.36
N SER A 372 -14.50 -19.70 0.32
CA SER A 372 -15.50 -20.31 -0.57
C SER A 372 -14.88 -20.64 -1.92
#